data_AF-A0A9E3KVE5-F1
#
_entry.id   AF-A0A9E3KVE5-F1
#
_cell.length_a   1.000
_cell.length_b   1.000
_cell.length_c   1.000
_cell.angle_alpha   90.00
_cell.angle_beta   90.00
_cell.angle_gamma   90.00
#
_symmetry.space_group_name_H-M   'P 1'
#
loop_
_entity.id
_entity.type
_entity.pdbx_description
1 polymer ?
#
loop_
_entity_poly.entity_id
_entity_poly.type
_entity_poly.pdbx_seq_one_letter_code
_entity_poly.pdbx_strand_id
1 'polypeptide(L)'
;MLRIKIILLLLTLSLTTEGQIVNNLSRDKSNIYVHAIDSVARILKMTETFDVIKVFADRYISQNFPDTIDNIRLTKMQSGLKKVPKINKYEARFIVSPIEIIRDQFKISILTWGHNGRLGEGQYLFRYKYIPETRTYELKEIKTGIKL
;
A
#
# COMPACT_ATOMS: atom_id res chain seq x y z
N MET A 1 20.67 27.79 33.88
CA MET A 1 20.01 28.03 32.58
C MET A 1 20.37 27.05 31.46
N LEU A 2 21.48 26.29 31.56
CA LEU A 2 21.89 25.33 30.51
C LEU A 2 21.02 24.06 30.43
N ARG A 3 20.48 23.59 31.57
CA ARG A 3 19.69 22.35 31.65
C ARG A 3 18.33 22.41 30.94
N ILE A 4 17.68 23.58 30.90
CA ILE A 4 16.38 23.76 30.26
C ILE A 4 16.52 23.72 28.72
N LYS A 5 17.63 24.20 28.17
CA LYS A 5 17.89 24.19 26.72
C LYS A 5 18.11 22.76 26.18
N ILE A 6 18.69 21.87 26.98
CA ILE A 6 18.93 20.48 26.58
C ILE A 6 17.62 19.67 26.58
N ILE A 7 16.72 19.94 27.53
CA ILE A 7 15.41 19.29 27.58
C ILE A 7 14.53 19.73 26.39
N LEU A 8 14.58 21.02 26.01
CA LEU A 8 13.85 21.50 24.83
C LEU A 8 14.35 20.87 23.53
N LEU A 9 15.67 20.67 23.40
CA LEU A 9 16.28 20.05 22.21
C LEU A 9 15.90 18.56 22.08
N LEU A 10 15.85 17.83 23.21
CA LEU A 10 15.42 16.43 23.25
C LEU A 10 13.93 16.26 22.93
N LEU A 11 13.08 17.22 23.30
CA LEU A 11 11.65 17.21 22.97
C LEU A 11 11.36 17.51 21.49
N THR A 12 12.21 18.28 20.80
CA THR A 12 12.06 18.53 19.37
C THR A 12 12.51 17.37 18.49
N LEU A 13 13.39 16.50 19.00
CA LEU A 13 13.94 15.36 18.25
C LEU A 13 13.05 14.10 18.32
N SER A 14 12.17 13.99 19.32
CA SER A 14 11.22 12.87 19.42
C SER A 14 9.98 13.02 18.52
N LEU A 15 9.82 14.16 17.83
CA LEU A 15 8.71 14.40 16.88
C LEU A 15 9.08 14.16 15.41
N THR A 16 10.33 13.77 15.11
CA THR A 16 10.79 13.63 13.72
C THR A 16 10.96 12.18 13.24
N THR A 17 10.62 11.19 14.06
CA THR A 17 10.83 9.76 13.74
C THR A 17 9.57 8.99 13.34
N GLU A 18 8.44 9.65 13.18
CA GLU A 18 7.37 9.10 12.34
C GLU A 18 7.78 9.35 10.90
N GLY A 19 8.37 8.33 10.26
CA GLY A 19 8.75 8.37 8.85
C GLY A 19 7.60 8.98 8.05
N GLN A 20 7.86 10.12 7.42
CA GLN A 20 6.88 10.87 6.65
C GLN A 20 6.28 9.96 5.58
N ILE A 21 5.17 9.32 5.90
CA ILE A 21 4.26 8.74 4.92
C ILE A 21 3.75 9.96 4.16
N VAL A 22 3.94 9.95 2.84
CA VAL A 22 3.51 11.05 1.97
C VAL A 22 2.00 11.19 2.09
N ASN A 23 1.54 12.12 2.94
CA ASN A 23 0.12 12.31 3.27
C ASN A 23 -0.68 13.00 2.16
N ASN A 24 -0.01 13.51 1.12
CA ASN A 24 -0.66 14.11 -0.03
C ASN A 24 -0.28 13.34 -1.29
N LEU A 25 -1.20 12.50 -1.75
CA LEU A 25 -1.09 11.85 -3.05
C LEU A 25 -1.59 12.80 -4.14
N SER A 26 -0.98 12.72 -5.34
CA SER A 26 -1.27 13.66 -6.44
C SER A 26 -2.76 13.71 -6.80
N ARG A 27 -3.13 14.71 -7.60
CA ARG A 27 -4.50 14.96 -8.10
C ARG A 27 -5.16 13.76 -8.79
N ASP A 28 -4.39 12.74 -9.18
CA ASP A 28 -4.87 11.58 -9.91
C ASP A 28 -5.13 10.37 -9.00
N LYS A 29 -6.32 9.77 -9.16
CA LYS A 29 -6.71 8.48 -8.53
C LYS A 29 -5.77 7.33 -8.89
N SER A 30 -4.93 7.48 -9.91
CA SER A 30 -3.87 6.52 -10.24
C SER A 30 -2.84 6.38 -9.10
N ASN A 31 -2.53 7.47 -8.39
CA ASN A 31 -1.49 7.46 -7.36
C ASN A 31 -1.90 6.77 -6.05
N ILE A 32 -3.19 6.69 -5.74
CA ILE A 32 -3.68 5.97 -4.55
C ILE A 32 -3.50 4.45 -4.67
N TYR A 33 -3.58 3.90 -5.90
CA TYR A 33 -3.31 2.48 -6.13
C TYR A 33 -1.83 2.16 -5.99
N VAL A 34 -0.96 2.98 -6.59
CA VAL A 34 0.50 2.82 -6.49
C VAL A 34 0.94 2.92 -5.03
N HIS A 35 0.46 3.94 -4.31
CA HIS A 35 0.74 4.12 -2.89
C HIS A 35 0.28 2.92 -2.04
N ALA A 36 -0.91 2.39 -2.29
CA ALA A 36 -1.42 1.24 -1.56
C ALA A 36 -0.54 -0.01 -1.78
N ILE A 37 -0.15 -0.32 -3.04
CA ILE A 37 0.74 -1.46 -3.31
C ILE A 37 2.10 -1.27 -2.67
N ASP A 38 2.71 -0.08 -2.83
CA ASP A 38 4.01 0.23 -2.24
C ASP A 38 3.99 0.07 -0.71
N SER A 39 2.93 0.58 -0.06
CA SER A 39 2.73 0.43 1.38
C SER A 39 2.66 -1.05 1.80
N VAL A 40 1.88 -1.88 1.09
CA VAL A 40 1.78 -3.31 1.37
C VAL A 40 3.11 -4.02 1.13
N ALA A 41 3.80 -3.71 0.03
CA ALA A 41 5.09 -4.31 -0.30
C ALA A 41 6.12 -4.02 0.80
N ARG A 42 6.21 -2.76 1.28
CA ARG A 42 7.11 -2.38 2.38
C ARG A 42 6.78 -3.11 3.67
N ILE A 43 5.49 -3.19 4.05
CA ILE A 43 5.06 -3.92 5.25
C ILE A 43 5.49 -5.39 5.17
N LEU A 44 5.27 -6.04 4.02
CA LEU A 44 5.59 -7.46 3.85
C LEU A 44 7.10 -7.72 3.72
N LYS A 45 7.88 -6.80 3.16
CA LYS A 45 9.36 -6.92 3.10
C LYS A 45 10.02 -6.98 4.48
N MET A 46 9.34 -6.53 5.53
CA MET A 46 9.85 -6.63 6.91
C MET A 46 9.83 -8.08 7.43
N THR A 47 9.01 -8.95 6.84
CA THR A 47 8.78 -10.31 7.35
C THR A 47 9.05 -11.41 6.32
N GLU A 48 9.03 -11.08 5.03
CA GLU A 48 9.08 -12.03 3.92
C GLU A 48 9.98 -11.49 2.81
N THR A 49 10.65 -12.37 2.06
CA THR A 49 11.49 -11.99 0.91
C THR A 49 10.83 -12.40 -0.40
N PHE A 50 10.65 -11.44 -1.32
CA PHE A 50 10.11 -11.68 -2.66
C PHE A 50 10.68 -10.67 -3.65
N ASP A 51 10.95 -11.13 -4.87
CA ASP A 51 11.55 -10.33 -5.96
C ASP A 51 10.51 -9.90 -7.00
N VAL A 52 9.35 -10.56 -7.00
CA VAL A 52 8.27 -10.34 -7.96
C VAL A 52 6.93 -10.29 -7.26
N ILE A 53 6.13 -9.26 -7.54
CA ILE A 53 4.71 -9.23 -7.18
C ILE A 53 3.89 -9.39 -8.45
N LYS A 54 3.08 -10.44 -8.51
CA LYS A 54 2.03 -10.62 -9.52
C LYS A 54 0.79 -9.85 -9.05
N VAL A 55 0.50 -8.73 -9.70
CA VAL A 55 -0.63 -7.85 -9.35
C VAL A 55 -1.84 -8.22 -10.18
N PHE A 56 -2.85 -8.80 -9.55
CA PHE A 56 -4.16 -9.10 -10.15
C PHE A 56 -5.10 -7.93 -9.91
N ALA A 57 -5.43 -7.21 -10.97
CA ALA A 57 -6.36 -6.09 -10.91
C ALA A 57 -7.10 -5.95 -12.24
N ASP A 58 -8.19 -5.20 -12.24
CA ASP A 58 -8.85 -4.83 -13.49
C ASP A 58 -7.91 -4.06 -14.42
N ARG A 59 -8.16 -4.13 -15.74
CA ARG A 59 -7.29 -3.53 -16.76
C ARG A 59 -7.06 -2.03 -16.54
N TYR A 60 -8.10 -1.29 -16.17
CA TYR A 60 -8.02 0.16 -15.94
C TYR A 60 -7.24 0.54 -14.68
N ILE A 61 -7.07 -0.39 -13.72
CA ILE A 61 -6.25 -0.21 -12.52
C ILE A 61 -4.81 -0.58 -12.83
N SER A 62 -4.60 -1.73 -13.48
CA SER A 62 -3.27 -2.29 -13.69
C SER A 62 -2.35 -1.44 -14.57
N GLN A 63 -2.92 -0.66 -15.48
CA GLN A 63 -2.20 0.34 -16.28
C GLN A 63 -1.54 1.45 -15.45
N ASN A 64 -2.03 1.71 -14.24
CA ASN A 64 -1.51 2.77 -13.38
C ASN A 64 -0.27 2.33 -12.60
N PHE A 65 0.03 1.04 -12.54
CA PHE A 65 1.18 0.54 -11.78
C PHE A 65 2.48 0.73 -12.58
N PRO A 66 3.58 1.13 -11.91
CA PRO A 66 4.90 1.05 -12.53
C PRO A 66 5.29 -0.41 -12.76
N ASP A 67 6.34 -0.65 -13.52
CA ASP A 67 6.86 -2.02 -13.73
C ASP A 67 7.71 -2.50 -12.55
N THR A 68 8.13 -1.58 -11.68
CA THR A 68 8.91 -1.86 -10.47
C THR A 68 8.53 -0.93 -9.32
N ILE A 69 8.55 -1.46 -8.09
CA ILE A 69 8.45 -0.68 -6.84
C ILE A 69 9.50 -1.19 -5.88
N ASP A 70 10.36 -0.31 -5.36
CA ASP A 70 11.40 -0.66 -4.37
C ASP A 70 12.20 -1.93 -4.75
N ASN A 71 12.71 -1.94 -5.99
CA ASN A 71 13.43 -3.05 -6.63
C ASN A 71 12.65 -4.37 -6.79
N ILE A 72 11.35 -4.39 -6.50
CA ILE A 72 10.48 -5.53 -6.75
C ILE A 72 9.83 -5.36 -8.12
N ARG A 73 9.91 -6.39 -8.96
CA ARG A 73 9.26 -6.39 -10.27
C ARG A 73 7.75 -6.61 -10.11
N LEU A 74 6.95 -5.73 -10.72
CA LEU A 74 5.51 -5.88 -10.78
C LEU A 74 5.10 -6.55 -12.10
N THR A 75 4.51 -7.74 -12.01
CA THR A 75 3.90 -8.41 -13.15
C THR A 75 2.39 -8.18 -13.13
N LYS A 76 1.90 -7.35 -14.06
CA LYS A 76 0.48 -7.00 -14.19
C LYS A 76 -0.31 -8.18 -14.77
N MET A 77 -1.29 -8.67 -14.02
CA MET A 77 -2.16 -9.79 -14.38
C MET A 77 -3.60 -9.30 -14.41
N GLN A 78 -4.38 -9.71 -15.42
CA GLN A 78 -5.80 -9.37 -15.48
C GLN A 78 -6.62 -10.22 -14.51
N SER A 79 -7.61 -9.60 -13.87
CA SER A 79 -8.66 -10.29 -13.10
C SER A 79 -9.45 -11.23 -14.03
N GLY A 80 -9.79 -12.44 -13.56
CA GLY A 80 -10.61 -13.39 -14.33
C GLY A 80 -9.86 -14.48 -15.10
N LEU A 81 -8.55 -14.66 -14.88
CA LEU A 81 -7.85 -15.84 -15.41
C LEU A 81 -8.50 -17.13 -14.90
N LYS A 82 -8.99 -17.98 -15.82
CA LYS A 82 -9.63 -19.29 -15.54
C LYS A 82 -8.77 -20.23 -14.68
N LYS A 83 -7.45 -20.00 -14.66
CA LYS A 83 -6.50 -20.68 -13.78
C LYS A 83 -5.59 -19.66 -13.14
N VAL A 84 -5.62 -19.58 -11.82
CA VAL A 84 -4.70 -18.74 -11.06
C VAL A 84 -3.33 -19.44 -11.02
N PRO A 85 -2.25 -18.86 -11.59
CA PRO A 85 -0.94 -19.50 -11.64
C PRO A 85 -0.39 -19.79 -10.25
N LYS A 86 0.32 -20.91 -10.08
CA LYS A 86 1.03 -21.22 -8.82
C LYS A 86 2.01 -20.10 -8.47
N ILE A 87 2.17 -19.82 -7.17
CA ILE A 87 3.09 -18.81 -6.64
C ILE A 87 4.42 -19.50 -6.34
N ASN A 88 5.52 -18.98 -6.89
CA ASN A 88 6.88 -19.48 -6.64
C ASN A 88 7.45 -18.94 -5.32
N LYS A 89 8.58 -19.51 -4.86
CA LYS A 89 9.21 -19.23 -3.56
C LYS A 89 9.51 -17.74 -3.29
N TYR A 90 9.82 -16.96 -4.33
CA TYR A 90 10.14 -15.52 -4.23
C TYR A 90 9.12 -14.64 -4.96
N GLU A 91 7.91 -15.17 -5.14
CA GLU A 91 6.81 -14.43 -5.72
C GLU A 91 5.76 -14.15 -4.64
N ALA A 92 5.19 -12.96 -4.72
CA ALA A 92 3.95 -12.63 -4.05
C ALA A 92 2.84 -12.41 -5.09
N ARG A 93 1.60 -12.67 -4.69
CA ARG A 93 0.40 -12.36 -5.44
C ARG A 93 -0.40 -11.33 -4.67
N PHE A 94 -0.61 -10.17 -5.28
CA PHE A 94 -1.49 -9.14 -4.73
C PHE A 94 -2.76 -9.11 -5.58
N ILE A 95 -3.93 -9.27 -4.95
CA ILE A 95 -5.23 -9.10 -5.60
C ILE A 95 -5.78 -7.76 -5.16
N VAL A 96 -5.88 -6.82 -6.09
CA VAL A 96 -6.31 -5.44 -5.83
C VAL A 96 -7.75 -5.28 -6.30
N SER A 97 -8.64 -5.00 -5.36
CA SER A 97 -10.05 -4.75 -5.69
C SER A 97 -10.24 -3.38 -6.34
N PRO A 98 -11.31 -3.21 -7.14
CA PRO A 98 -11.81 -1.90 -7.54
C PRO A 98 -11.98 -0.95 -6.36
N ILE A 99 -11.88 0.34 -6.63
CA ILE A 99 -12.10 1.37 -5.63
C ILE A 99 -13.57 1.36 -5.21
N GLU A 100 -13.82 1.25 -3.91
CA GLU A 100 -15.14 1.43 -3.34
C GLU A 100 -15.25 2.88 -2.86
N ILE A 101 -16.32 3.58 -3.28
CA ILE A 101 -16.60 4.94 -2.81
C ILE A 101 -17.72 4.86 -1.78
N ILE A 102 -17.41 5.20 -0.54
CA ILE A 102 -18.38 5.23 0.56
C ILE A 102 -18.40 6.65 1.12
N ARG A 103 -19.49 7.37 0.86
CA ARG A 103 -19.62 8.81 1.17
C ARG A 103 -18.49 9.61 0.50
N ASP A 104 -17.61 10.22 1.28
CA ASP A 104 -16.46 11.02 0.87
C ASP A 104 -15.13 10.26 0.94
N GLN A 105 -15.18 8.95 1.16
CA GLN A 105 -14.00 8.11 1.34
C GLN A 105 -13.83 7.11 0.19
N PHE A 106 -12.58 6.93 -0.21
CA PHE A 106 -12.13 5.98 -1.19
C PHE A 106 -11.46 4.81 -0.48
N LYS A 107 -11.96 3.60 -0.74
CA LYS A 107 -11.49 2.37 -0.11
C LYS A 107 -10.83 1.48 -1.15
N ILE A 108 -9.59 1.08 -0.89
CA ILE A 108 -8.84 0.10 -1.69
C ILE A 108 -8.56 -1.12 -0.82
N SER A 109 -8.94 -2.30 -1.30
CA SER A 109 -8.65 -3.57 -0.65
C SER A 109 -7.58 -4.33 -1.44
N ILE A 110 -6.56 -4.82 -0.73
CA ILE A 110 -5.49 -5.65 -1.29
C ILE A 110 -5.42 -6.94 -0.49
N LEU A 111 -5.51 -8.07 -1.19
CA LEU A 111 -5.31 -9.39 -0.60
C LEU A 111 -3.97 -9.97 -1.04
N THR A 112 -3.24 -10.64 -0.13
CA THR A 112 -1.85 -11.05 -0.37
C THR A 112 -1.59 -12.53 -0.10
N TRP A 113 -0.92 -13.20 -1.06
CA TRP A 113 -0.49 -14.59 -0.95
C TRP A 113 0.94 -14.76 -1.44
N GLY A 114 1.64 -15.75 -0.88
CA GLY A 114 2.98 -16.18 -1.24
C GLY A 114 2.98 -17.69 -1.53
N HIS A 115 4.18 -18.26 -1.64
CA HIS A 115 4.35 -19.68 -1.92
C HIS A 115 3.63 -20.60 -0.92
N ASN A 116 3.70 -20.23 0.37
CA ASN A 116 3.20 -21.05 1.50
C ASN A 116 1.80 -20.63 1.98
N GLY A 117 1.09 -19.78 1.24
CA GLY A 117 -0.27 -19.35 1.62
C GLY A 117 -0.38 -17.84 1.82
N ARG A 118 -1.24 -17.42 2.75
CA ARG A 118 -1.55 -16.01 3.02
C ARG A 118 -0.31 -15.30 3.61
N LEU A 119 0.06 -14.13 3.08
CA LEU A 119 1.22 -13.37 3.57
C LEU A 119 0.81 -12.36 4.64
N GLY A 120 1.52 -12.36 5.77
CA GLY A 120 1.22 -11.49 6.91
C GLY A 120 -0.25 -11.52 7.29
N GLU A 121 -0.84 -10.34 7.47
CA GLU A 121 -2.27 -10.19 7.77
C GLU A 121 -3.19 -10.56 6.59
N GLY A 122 -2.63 -10.65 5.38
CA GLY A 122 -3.23 -11.13 4.14
C GLY A 122 -4.40 -10.35 3.55
N GLN A 123 -4.97 -9.40 4.28
CA GLN A 123 -5.87 -8.40 3.77
C GLN A 123 -5.48 -7.04 4.33
N TYR A 124 -5.36 -6.07 3.43
CA TYR A 124 -5.01 -4.68 3.71
C TYR A 124 -6.09 -3.78 3.13
N LEU A 125 -6.61 -2.88 3.95
CA LEU A 125 -7.65 -1.93 3.58
C LEU A 125 -7.14 -0.51 3.77
N PHE A 126 -7.08 0.24 2.67
CA PHE A 126 -6.68 1.63 2.70
C PHE A 126 -7.91 2.51 2.55
N ARG A 127 -8.06 3.50 3.44
CA ARG A 127 -9.11 4.51 3.36
C ARG A 127 -8.49 5.88 3.11
N TYR A 128 -8.82 6.46 1.97
CA TYR A 128 -8.39 7.79 1.58
C TYR A 128 -9.57 8.77 1.62
N LYS A 129 -9.30 10.02 1.98
CA LYS A 129 -10.25 11.13 1.87
C LYS A 129 -9.74 12.14 0.86
N TYR A 130 -10.63 12.63 0.00
CA TYR A 130 -10.30 13.73 -0.91
C TYR A 130 -10.35 15.07 -0.17
N ILE A 131 -9.32 15.89 -0.36
CA ILE A 131 -9.17 17.23 0.22
C ILE A 131 -9.37 18.26 -0.90
N PRO A 132 -10.55 18.93 -0.96
CA PRO A 132 -10.89 19.82 -2.08
C PRO A 132 -9.94 21.00 -2.26
N GLU A 133 -9.41 21.55 -1.17
CA GLU A 133 -8.58 22.76 -1.14
C GLU A 133 -7.25 22.52 -1.87
N THR A 134 -6.64 21.38 -1.61
CA THR A 134 -5.35 20.97 -2.20
C THR A 134 -5.54 20.13 -3.46
N ARG A 135 -6.76 19.61 -3.67
CA ARG A 135 -7.10 18.61 -4.70
C ARG A 135 -6.26 17.34 -4.56
N THR A 136 -5.98 16.93 -3.33
CA THR A 136 -5.17 15.74 -3.03
C THR A 136 -6.00 14.67 -2.34
N TYR A 137 -5.45 13.47 -2.28
CA TYR A 137 -5.98 12.39 -1.45
C TYR A 137 -5.09 12.22 -0.21
N GLU A 138 -5.73 12.17 0.96
CA GLU A 138 -5.07 11.94 2.24
C GLU A 138 -5.42 10.55 2.75
N LEU A 139 -4.40 9.77 3.14
CA LEU A 139 -4.61 8.48 3.79
C LEU A 139 -5.13 8.72 5.21
N LYS A 140 -6.32 8.21 5.53
CA LYS A 140 -6.92 8.31 6.86
C LYS A 140 -6.65 7.09 7.73
N GLU A 141 -6.63 5.91 7.12
CA GLU A 141 -6.53 4.66 7.87
C GLU A 141 -6.01 3.53 6.99
N ILE A 142 -5.18 2.68 7.59
CA ILE A 142 -4.85 1.35 7.06
C ILE A 142 -5.40 0.33 8.07
N LYS A 143 -6.32 -0.53 7.65
CA LYS A 143 -6.73 -1.70 8.43
C LYS A 143 -6.07 -2.94 7.88
N THR A 144 -5.61 -3.81 8.76
CA THR A 144 -5.03 -5.10 8.42
C THR A 144 -5.80 -6.23 9.10
N GLY A 145 -5.64 -7.46 8.62
CA GLY A 145 -6.09 -8.66 9.34
C GLY A 145 -7.60 -8.87 9.35
N ILE A 146 -8.31 -8.25 8.41
CA ILE A 146 -9.76 -8.38 8.32
C ILE A 146 -10.11 -9.83 7.98
N LYS A 147 -10.87 -10.48 8.87
CA LYS A 147 -11.50 -11.77 8.62
C LYS A 147 -12.73 -11.53 7.75
N LEU A 148 -12.80 -12.21 6.61
CA LEU A 148 -13.99 -12.27 5.75
C LEU A 148 -15.04 -13.18 6.39
#